data_AF-A0AA95M3V1-F1
#
_entry.id   AF-A0AA95M3V1-F1
#
_cell.length_a   1.000
_cell.length_b   1.000
_cell.length_c   1.000
_cell.angle_alpha   90.00
_cell.angle_beta   90.00
_cell.angle_gamma   90.00
#
_symmetry.space_group_name_H-M   'P 1'
#
loop_
_entity.id
_entity.type
_entity.pdbx_description
1 polymer ?
#
loop_
_entity_poly.entity_id
_entity_poly.type
_entity_poly.pdbx_seq_one_letter_code
_entity_poly.pdbx_strand_id
1 'polypeptide(L)' 'MPFDISTLGLPYFSLEAAAVDKSPSELVISDESKENYYIVSREVYENGPQQDGYIIVVEEGE' A
#
# COMPACT_ATOMS: atom_id res chain seq x y z
N MET A 1 -2.16 -16.68 -8.71
CA MET A 1 -3.12 -16.72 -7.59
C MET A 1 -3.70 -15.32 -7.49
N PRO A 2 -5.00 -15.14 -7.21
CA PRO A 2 -5.51 -13.80 -6.93
C PRO A 2 -4.74 -13.23 -5.75
N PHE A 3 -4.39 -11.96 -5.85
CA PHE A 3 -3.80 -11.24 -4.75
C PHE A 3 -4.86 -11.11 -3.65
N ASP A 4 -4.55 -11.60 -2.45
CA ASP A 4 -5.50 -11.54 -1.33
C ASP A 4 -5.21 -10.27 -0.54
N ILE A 5 -6.17 -9.34 -0.49
CA ILE A 5 -6.04 -8.11 0.31
C ILE A 5 -5.82 -8.42 1.80
N SER A 6 -6.18 -9.63 2.25
CA SER A 6 -5.89 -10.13 3.60
C SER A 6 -4.39 -10.24 3.90
N THR A 7 -3.54 -10.22 2.86
CA THR A 7 -2.07 -10.17 2.98
C THR A 7 -1.55 -8.74 3.13
N LEU A 8 -2.31 -7.74 2.66
CA LEU A 8 -2.16 -6.37 3.11
C LEU A 8 -2.63 -6.34 4.55
N GLY A 9 -1.85 -5.75 5.43
CA GLY A 9 -2.25 -5.62 6.83
C GLY A 9 -3.51 -4.78 7.00
N LEU A 10 -3.69 -4.27 8.20
CA LEU A 10 -4.80 -3.35 8.48
C LEU A 10 -4.69 -2.11 7.58
N PRO A 11 -5.78 -1.70 6.91
CA PRO A 11 -5.80 -0.43 6.21
C PRO A 11 -5.64 0.72 7.20
N TYR A 12 -4.84 1.68 6.82
CA TYR A 12 -4.74 2.98 7.45
C TYR A 12 -5.88 3.87 6.99
N PHE A 13 -6.45 4.58 7.96
CA PHE A 13 -7.55 5.52 7.75
C PHE A 13 -7.08 6.85 7.11
N SER A 14 -5.78 7.14 7.22
CA SER A 14 -5.16 8.34 6.64
C SER A 14 -3.81 8.01 6.02
N LEU A 15 -3.53 8.65 4.87
CA LEU A 15 -2.24 8.61 4.19
C LEU A 15 -1.10 8.99 5.13
N GLU A 16 -1.29 10.03 5.96
CA GLU A 16 -0.29 10.51 6.92
C GLU A 16 0.07 9.45 7.95
N ALA A 17 -0.94 8.72 8.48
CA ALA A 17 -0.69 7.65 9.43
C ALA A 17 0.10 6.50 8.79
N ALA A 18 -0.25 6.15 7.55
CA ALA A 18 0.49 5.15 6.78
C ALA A 18 1.91 5.62 6.45
N ALA A 19 2.09 6.91 6.12
CA ALA A 19 3.39 7.48 5.75
C ALA A 19 4.34 7.63 6.94
N VAL A 20 3.81 7.84 8.15
CA VAL A 20 4.59 7.88 9.39
C VAL A 20 5.01 6.48 9.85
N ASP A 21 4.13 5.49 9.65
CA ASP A 21 4.37 4.11 10.09
C ASP A 21 5.19 3.30 9.09
N LYS A 22 5.15 3.64 7.79
CA LYS A 22 5.91 2.92 6.75
C LYS A 22 7.41 3.03 7.01
N SER A 23 8.11 1.93 6.80
CA SER A 23 9.57 1.97 6.70
C SER A 23 10.01 2.69 5.43
N PRO A 24 11.24 3.23 5.37
CA PRO A 24 11.78 3.82 4.14
C PRO A 24 11.79 2.83 2.96
N SER A 25 11.90 1.53 3.23
CA SER A 25 11.85 0.48 2.20
C SER A 25 10.42 0.05 1.80
N GLU A 26 9.39 0.64 2.41
CA GLU A 26 7.99 0.32 2.20
C GLU A 26 7.25 1.45 1.47
N LEU A 27 6.22 1.06 0.72
CA LEU A 27 5.34 1.94 -0.04
C LEU A 27 3.93 1.91 0.53
N VAL A 28 3.27 3.06 0.46
CA VAL A 28 1.84 3.14 0.76
C VAL A 28 1.08 3.09 -0.55
N ILE A 29 0.23 2.08 -0.66
CA ILE A 29 -0.65 1.88 -1.78
C ILE A 29 -2.08 2.23 -1.36
N SER A 30 -2.90 2.55 -2.33
CA SER A 30 -4.31 2.82 -2.11
C SER A 30 -5.13 2.20 -3.23
N ASP A 31 -6.36 1.82 -2.89
CA ASP A 31 -7.36 1.39 -3.86
C ASP A 31 -7.72 2.55 -4.81
N GLU A 32 -8.36 2.25 -5.94
CA GLU A 32 -8.91 3.26 -6.87
C GLU A 32 -9.73 4.34 -6.13
N SER A 33 -10.47 3.95 -5.09
CA SER A 33 -11.31 4.87 -4.32
C SER A 33 -10.53 5.80 -3.39
N LYS A 34 -9.22 5.54 -3.17
CA LYS A 34 -8.36 6.24 -2.20
C LYS A 34 -8.90 6.33 -0.77
N GLU A 35 -9.80 5.41 -0.42
CA GLU A 35 -10.42 5.37 0.91
C GLU A 35 -9.61 4.56 1.92
N ASN A 36 -8.77 3.63 1.44
CA ASN A 36 -7.96 2.75 2.29
C ASN A 36 -6.50 2.81 1.85
N TYR A 37 -5.60 2.95 2.83
CA TYR A 37 -4.17 3.02 2.61
C TYR A 37 -3.50 1.77 3.19
N TYR A 38 -2.64 1.11 2.42
CA TYR A 38 -1.96 -0.10 2.86
C TYR A 38 -0.47 0.07 2.74
N ILE A 39 0.27 -0.33 3.76
CA ILE A 39 1.73 -0.36 3.72
C ILE A 39 2.14 -1.74 3.20
N VAL A 40 2.95 -1.74 2.15
CA VAL A 40 3.54 -2.95 1.58
C VAL A 40 4.97 -2.74 1.19
N SER A 41 5.75 -3.81 1.17
CA SER A 41 7.05 -3.79 0.51
C SER A 41 6.88 -3.79 -1.02
N ARG A 42 7.86 -3.22 -1.72
CA ARG A 42 7.92 -3.19 -3.18
C ARG A 42 7.70 -4.56 -3.83
N GLU A 43 8.33 -5.58 -3.28
CA GLU A 43 8.22 -6.96 -3.78
C GLU A 43 6.79 -7.48 -3.72
N VAL A 44 6.04 -7.16 -2.66
CA VAL A 44 4.63 -7.54 -2.51
C VAL A 44 3.79 -6.76 -3.51
N TYR A 45 4.03 -5.45 -3.64
CA TYR A 45 3.32 -4.60 -4.60
C TYR A 45 3.42 -5.11 -6.04
N GLU A 46 4.64 -5.41 -6.49
CA GLU A 46 4.90 -5.89 -7.86
C GLU A 46 4.28 -7.28 -8.12
N ASN A 47 4.12 -8.10 -7.08
CA ASN A 47 3.54 -9.44 -7.19
C ASN A 47 2.02 -9.52 -6.97
N GLY A 48 1.36 -8.45 -6.57
CA GLY A 48 -0.04 -8.52 -6.17
C GLY A 48 -0.85 -7.24 -6.43
N PRO A 49 -0.80 -6.24 -5.54
CA PRO A 49 -1.65 -5.05 -5.61
C PRO A 49 -1.52 -4.29 -6.93
N GLN A 50 -0.33 -4.24 -7.54
CA GLN A 50 -0.14 -3.62 -8.85
C GLN A 50 -1.01 -4.27 -9.94
N GLN A 51 -1.27 -5.58 -9.83
CA GLN A 51 -2.09 -6.32 -10.79
C GLN A 51 -3.58 -6.18 -10.51
N ASP A 52 -3.96 -5.82 -9.28
CA ASP A 52 -5.34 -5.68 -8.82
C ASP A 52 -5.87 -4.24 -8.99
N GLY A 53 -5.01 -3.31 -9.44
CA GLY A 53 -5.38 -1.91 -9.70
C GLY A 53 -5.08 -0.95 -8.56
N TYR A 54 -4.37 -1.39 -7.52
CA TYR A 54 -3.87 -0.50 -6.49
C TYR A 54 -2.81 0.43 -7.06
N ILE A 55 -2.82 1.67 -6.61
CA ILE A 55 -1.85 2.69 -6.99
C ILE A 55 -0.97 3.06 -5.80
N ILE A 56 0.31 3.29 -6.06
CA ILE A 56 1.19 3.85 -5.03
C ILE A 56 0.82 5.31 -4.84
N VAL A 57 0.53 5.69 -3.59
CA VAL A 57 0.19 7.06 -3.20
C VAL A 57 1.30 7.72 -2.38
N VAL A 58 2.21 6.92 -1.80
CA VAL A 58 3.43 7.42 -1.14
C VAL A 58 4.63 6.56 -1.54
N GLU A 59 5.33 7.00 -2.57
CA GLU A 59 6.69 6.56 -2.92
C GLU A 59 7.66 7.45 -2.12
N GLU A 60 8.46 6.85 -1.24
CA GLU A 60 9.59 7.45 -0.48
C GLU A 60 9.71 8.99 -0.35
N GLY A 61 9.57 9.47 0.90
CA GLY A 61 10.47 10.48 1.47
C GLY A 61 10.23 11.94 1.13
N GLU A 62 9.47 12.63 1.98
CA GLU A 62 9.86 13.96 2.48
C GLU A 62 9.49 14.13 3.95
#